data_AF-A0A1M3NGP5-F1
#
_entry.id   AF-A0A1M3NGP5-F1
#
_cell.length_a   1.000
_cell.length_b   1.000
_cell.length_c   1.000
_cell.angle_alpha   90.00
_cell.angle_beta   90.00
_cell.angle_gamma   90.00
#
_symmetry.space_group_name_H-M   'P 1'
#
loop_
_entity.id
_entity.type
_entity.pdbx_description
1 polymer ?
#
loop_
_entity_poly.entity_id
_entity_poly.type
_entity_poly.pdbx_seq_one_letter_code
_entity_poly.pdbx_strand_id
1 'polypeptide(L)'
;MMSGKAKIEGLTNSWYGFAVFTAVCSVLASGIGVFSIVTNVAGMLFSWFVTFIIGRALIKRSSLTRLILLVATALFTIVGTLGVGKAAWMFVQTWQLKVLAGTVYGAVATWMYARSFRTLIDGSVKAYFR
;
A
#
# COMPACT_ATOMS: atom_id res chain seq x y z
N MET A 1 -17.62 -10.73 16.98
CA MET A 1 -17.56 -9.92 15.74
C MET A 1 -16.45 -8.90 15.88
N MET A 2 -15.49 -8.82 14.95
CA MET A 2 -14.41 -7.83 15.03
C MET A 2 -14.98 -6.42 14.90
N SER A 3 -14.65 -5.53 15.84
CA SER A 3 -15.04 -4.11 15.78
C SER A 3 -14.45 -3.44 14.54
N GLY A 4 -15.19 -2.50 13.93
CA GLY A 4 -14.70 -1.73 12.77
C GLY A 4 -13.38 -1.00 13.05
N LYS A 5 -13.13 -0.61 14.32
CA LYS A 5 -11.86 -0.06 14.77
C LYS A 5 -10.70 -1.05 14.62
N ALA A 6 -10.89 -2.31 15.03
CA ALA A 6 -9.86 -3.35 14.95
C ALA A 6 -9.49 -3.69 13.49
N LYS A 7 -10.47 -3.60 12.56
CA LYS A 7 -10.21 -3.77 11.12
C LYS A 7 -9.38 -2.63 10.54
N ILE A 8 -9.63 -1.39 10.96
CA ILE A 8 -8.83 -0.22 10.55
C ILE A 8 -7.41 -0.35 11.11
N GLU A 9 -7.24 -0.68 12.39
CA GLU A 9 -5.92 -0.88 13.00
C GLU A 9 -5.13 -2.01 12.31
N GLY A 10 -5.79 -3.13 11.99
CA GLY A 10 -5.18 -4.22 11.23
C GLY A 10 -4.77 -3.81 9.80
N LEU A 11 -5.55 -2.95 9.15
CA LEU A 11 -5.20 -2.39 7.86
C LEU A 11 -3.99 -1.46 7.96
N THR A 12 -3.98 -0.55 8.93
CA THR A 12 -2.85 0.36 9.19
C THR A 12 -1.57 -0.42 9.50
N ASN A 13 -1.65 -1.47 10.33
CA ASN A 13 -0.50 -2.32 10.64
C ASN A 13 0.02 -3.08 9.40
N SER A 14 -0.87 -3.52 8.52
CA SER A 14 -0.47 -4.13 7.24
C SER A 14 0.27 -3.15 6.34
N TRP A 15 -0.14 -1.88 6.29
CA TRP A 15 0.56 -0.81 5.57
C TRP A 15 1.93 -0.48 6.17
N TYR A 16 2.07 -0.54 7.50
CA TYR A 16 3.37 -0.41 8.14
C TYR A 16 4.33 -1.55 7.76
N GLY A 17 3.86 -2.79 7.77
CA GLY A 17 4.63 -3.95 7.33
C GLY A 17 5.05 -3.84 5.86
N PHE A 18 4.17 -3.33 5.00
CA PHE A 18 4.49 -3.09 3.60
C PHE A 18 5.54 -1.99 3.41
N ALA A 19 5.45 -0.88 4.12
CA ALA A 19 6.47 0.17 4.06
C ALA A 19 7.88 -0.35 4.43
N VAL A 20 7.96 -1.22 5.44
CA VAL A 20 9.23 -1.86 5.82
C VAL A 20 9.71 -2.85 4.75
N PHE A 21 8.82 -3.72 4.26
CA PHE A 21 9.15 -4.68 3.20
C PHE A 21 9.65 -3.98 1.93
N THR A 22 8.97 -2.91 1.53
CA THR A 22 9.35 -2.10 0.36
C THR A 22 10.68 -1.40 0.54
N ALA A 23 10.97 -0.85 1.73
CA ALA A 23 12.29 -0.28 2.02
C ALA A 23 13.42 -1.31 1.90
N VAL A 24 13.22 -2.53 2.42
CA VAL A 24 14.19 -3.63 2.32
C VAL A 24 14.39 -4.04 0.86
N CYS A 25 13.31 -4.23 0.10
CA CYS A 25 13.38 -4.55 -1.33
C CYS A 25 14.11 -3.48 -2.14
N SER A 26 13.89 -2.20 -1.85
CA SER A 26 14.56 -1.09 -2.54
C SER A 26 16.06 -1.04 -2.24
N VAL A 27 16.49 -1.32 -1.01
CA VAL A 27 17.92 -1.41 -0.67
C VAL A 27 18.59 -2.57 -1.42
N LEU A 28 17.91 -3.71 -1.55
CA LEU A 28 18.43 -4.86 -2.31
C LEU A 28 18.49 -4.60 -3.83
N ALA A 29 17.54 -3.81 -4.37
CA ALA A 29 17.44 -3.56 -5.81
C ALA A 29 18.32 -2.40 -6.33
N SER A 30 18.63 -1.41 -5.48
CA SER A 30 19.39 -0.21 -5.86
C SER A 30 20.90 -0.28 -5.59
N GLY A 31 21.38 -1.34 -4.92
CA GLY A 31 22.79 -1.50 -4.56
C GLY A 31 23.19 -0.70 -3.30
N ILE A 32 24.38 -0.99 -2.76
CA ILE A 32 24.90 -0.39 -1.50
C ILE A 32 25.44 1.03 -1.80
N GLY A 33 24.55 1.96 -2.16
CA GLY A 33 24.85 3.37 -2.26
C GLY A 33 24.26 4.12 -1.06
N VAL A 34 25.07 4.83 -0.28
CA VAL A 34 24.62 5.56 0.93
C VAL A 34 23.45 6.51 0.61
N PHE A 35 23.52 7.21 -0.53
CA PHE A 35 22.42 8.08 -0.98
C PHE A 35 21.12 7.33 -1.30
N SER A 36 21.19 6.11 -1.84
CA SER A 36 20.02 5.27 -2.12
C SER A 36 19.39 4.75 -0.83
N ILE A 37 20.21 4.36 0.15
CA ILE A 37 19.73 3.92 1.46
C ILE A 37 19.02 5.08 2.18
N VAL A 38 19.62 6.28 2.20
CA VAL A 38 19.03 7.46 2.85
C VAL A 38 17.70 7.85 2.19
N THR A 39 17.62 7.86 0.84
CA THR A 39 16.36 8.15 0.14
C THR A 39 15.29 7.09 0.37
N ASN A 40 15.67 5.80 0.41
CA ASN A 40 14.73 4.70 0.71
C ASN A 40 14.21 4.77 2.15
N VAL A 41 15.08 5.06 3.13
CA VAL A 41 14.68 5.24 4.54
C VAL A 41 13.81 6.47 4.71
N ALA A 42 14.15 7.61 4.08
CA ALA A 42 13.32 8.81 4.10
C ALA A 42 11.94 8.56 3.47
N GLY A 43 11.88 7.83 2.36
CA GLY A 43 10.63 7.41 1.72
C GLY A 43 9.78 6.49 2.60
N MET A 44 10.42 5.54 3.29
CA MET A 44 9.76 4.67 4.27
C MET A 44 9.16 5.47 5.44
N LEU A 45 9.94 6.38 6.03
CA LEU A 45 9.50 7.22 7.14
C LEU A 45 8.35 8.15 6.72
N PHE A 46 8.41 8.71 5.51
CA PHE A 46 7.33 9.50 4.94
C PHE A 46 6.06 8.67 4.74
N SER A 47 6.19 7.47 4.18
CA SER A 47 5.06 6.53 4.02
C SER A 47 4.43 6.18 5.38
N TRP A 48 5.25 5.87 6.38
CA TRP A 48 4.80 5.64 7.76
C TRP A 48 4.04 6.84 8.35
N PHE A 49 4.54 8.06 8.13
CA PHE A 49 3.90 9.27 8.62
C PHE A 49 2.53 9.50 7.96
N VAL A 50 2.43 9.30 6.65
CA VAL A 50 1.16 9.40 5.91
C VAL A 50 0.17 8.34 6.39
N THR A 51 0.61 7.08 6.54
CA THR A 51 -0.22 5.98 7.07
C THR A 51 -0.68 6.27 8.50
N PHE A 52 0.15 6.90 9.33
CA PHE A 52 -0.20 7.31 10.69
C PHE A 52 -1.30 8.39 10.72
N ILE A 53 -1.16 9.44 9.90
CA ILE A 53 -2.17 10.50 9.81
C ILE A 53 -3.51 9.93 9.33
N ILE A 54 -3.48 9.10 8.29
CA ILE A 54 -4.67 8.45 7.73
C ILE A 54 -5.32 7.52 8.76
N GLY A 55 -4.54 6.71 9.47
CA GLY A 55 -5.02 5.82 10.53
C GLY A 55 -5.71 6.60 11.66
N ARG A 56 -5.10 7.70 12.13
CA ARG A 56 -5.69 8.58 13.16
C ARG A 56 -6.98 9.26 12.67
N ALA A 57 -7.02 9.71 11.41
CA ALA A 57 -8.21 10.34 10.83
C ALA A 57 -9.37 9.35 10.66
N LEU A 58 -9.08 8.09 10.30
CA LEU A 58 -10.06 7.00 10.25
C LEU A 58 -10.58 6.64 11.66
N ILE A 59 -9.70 6.59 12.67
CA ILE A 59 -10.10 6.31 14.06
C ILE A 59 -11.00 7.43 14.61
N LYS A 60 -10.76 8.69 14.22
CA LYS A 60 -11.58 9.87 14.57
C LYS A 60 -12.95 9.94 13.85
N ARG A 61 -13.38 8.86 13.19
CA ARG A 61 -14.68 8.75 12.50
C ARG A 61 -14.92 9.79 11.38
N SER A 62 -13.88 10.26 10.69
CA SER A 62 -14.06 11.17 9.54
C SER A 62 -14.63 10.42 8.32
N SER A 63 -15.89 10.70 7.97
CA SER A 63 -16.56 10.12 6.79
C SER A 63 -15.97 10.61 5.46
N LEU A 64 -15.49 11.86 5.42
CA LEU A 64 -14.78 12.44 4.27
C LEU A 64 -13.46 11.72 4.00
N THR A 65 -12.68 11.43 5.05
CA THR A 65 -11.41 10.70 4.91
C THR A 65 -11.65 9.29 4.37
N ARG A 66 -12.71 8.60 4.83
CA ARG A 66 -13.09 7.30 4.29
C ARG A 66 -13.48 7.36 2.81
N LEU A 67 -14.25 8.37 2.38
CA LEU A 67 -14.68 8.52 0.99
C LEU A 67 -13.49 8.81 0.08
N ILE A 68 -12.60 9.73 0.48
CA ILE A 68 -11.38 10.04 -0.27
C ILE A 68 -10.50 8.80 -0.43
N LEU A 69 -10.29 8.04 0.65
CA LEU A 69 -9.51 6.80 0.59
C LEU A 69 -10.16 5.73 -0.27
N LEU A 70 -11.48 5.65 -0.27
CA LEU A 70 -12.22 4.72 -1.14
C LEU A 70 -11.96 5.02 -2.62
N VAL A 71 -12.08 6.29 -3.00
CA VAL A 71 -11.83 6.74 -4.39
C VAL A 71 -10.36 6.57 -4.74
N ALA A 72 -9.44 6.99 -3.86
CA ALA A 72 -8.01 6.88 -4.09
C ALA A 72 -7.56 5.41 -4.22
N THR A 73 -7.99 4.53 -3.31
CA THR A 73 -7.62 3.11 -3.36
C THR A 73 -8.21 2.41 -4.58
N ALA A 74 -9.43 2.77 -5.01
CA ALA A 74 -10.00 2.25 -6.26
C ALA A 74 -9.18 2.68 -7.48
N LEU A 75 -8.84 3.97 -7.60
CA LEU A 75 -8.02 4.49 -8.69
C LEU A 75 -6.62 3.86 -8.70
N PHE A 76 -5.94 3.79 -7.55
CA PHE A 76 -4.63 3.17 -7.45
C PHE A 76 -4.65 1.65 -7.72
N THR A 77 -5.75 0.96 -7.40
CA THR A 77 -5.90 -0.46 -7.76
C THR A 77 -5.99 -0.63 -9.27
N ILE A 78 -6.76 0.21 -9.98
CA ILE A 78 -6.92 0.14 -11.44
C ILE A 78 -5.58 0.45 -12.13
N VAL A 79 -4.95 1.58 -11.75
CA VAL A 79 -3.66 1.99 -12.31
C VAL A 79 -2.57 0.96 -11.97
N GLY A 80 -2.55 0.43 -10.74
CA GLY A 80 -1.63 -0.61 -10.30
C GLY A 80 -1.79 -1.89 -11.09
N THR A 81 -3.02 -2.35 -11.33
CA THR A 81 -3.30 -3.56 -12.12
C THR A 81 -2.80 -3.41 -13.56
N LEU A 82 -3.04 -2.26 -14.19
CA LEU A 82 -2.53 -1.96 -15.54
C LEU A 82 -1.00 -1.89 -15.57
N GLY A 83 -0.38 -1.29 -14.55
CA GLY A 83 1.07 -1.20 -14.42
C GLY A 83 1.73 -2.58 -14.25
N VAL A 84 1.17 -3.43 -13.38
CA VAL A 84 1.63 -4.81 -13.17
C VAL A 84 1.44 -5.65 -14.43
N GLY A 85 0.31 -5.50 -15.13
CA GLY A 85 0.08 -6.20 -16.39
C GLY A 85 1.12 -5.84 -17.45
N LYS A 86 1.48 -4.56 -17.58
CA LYS A 86 2.56 -4.11 -18.46
C LYS A 86 3.93 -4.64 -18.02
N ALA A 87 4.23 -4.63 -16.73
CA ALA A 87 5.49 -5.14 -16.19
C ALA A 87 5.64 -6.66 -16.38
N ALA A 88 4.55 -7.41 -16.21
CA ALA A 88 4.50 -8.85 -16.47
C ALA A 88 4.74 -9.16 -17.95
N TRP A 89 4.14 -8.36 -18.86
CA TRP A 89 4.41 -8.49 -20.30
C TRP A 89 5.87 -8.22 -20.65
N MET A 90 6.46 -7.17 -20.07
CA MET A 90 7.90 -6.88 -20.24
C MET A 90 8.80 -7.98 -19.69
N PHE A 91 8.42 -8.65 -18.60
CA PHE A 91 9.18 -9.76 -18.05
C PHE A 91 9.22 -10.95 -19.02
N VAL A 92 8.09 -11.33 -19.62
CA VAL A 92 8.02 -12.42 -20.61
C VAL A 92 8.92 -12.15 -21.82
N GLN A 93 9.10 -10.88 -22.18
CA GLN A 93 9.97 -10.47 -23.30
C GLN A 93 11.46 -10.43 -22.93
N THR A 94 11.81 -10.08 -21.68
CA THR A 94 13.20 -9.75 -21.31
C THR A 94 13.86 -10.79 -20.41
N TRP A 95 13.09 -11.66 -19.73
CA TRP A 95 13.58 -12.67 -18.76
C TRP A 95 14.56 -12.12 -17.71
N GLN A 96 14.41 -10.84 -17.35
CA GLN A 96 15.27 -10.20 -16.36
C GLN A 96 14.70 -10.35 -14.95
N LEU A 97 15.52 -10.90 -14.04
CA LEU A 97 15.18 -11.04 -12.61
C LEU A 97 14.77 -9.70 -11.95
N LYS A 98 15.34 -8.58 -12.41
CA LYS A 98 14.99 -7.23 -11.93
C LYS A 98 13.55 -6.84 -12.29
N VAL A 99 13.10 -7.21 -13.49
CA VAL A 99 11.74 -6.96 -13.97
C VAL A 99 10.74 -7.86 -13.23
N LEU A 100 11.13 -9.10 -12.92
CA LEU A 100 10.35 -9.99 -12.06
C LEU A 100 10.14 -9.39 -10.66
N ALA A 101 11.20 -8.93 -10.00
CA ALA A 101 11.13 -8.31 -8.68
C ALA A 101 10.22 -7.07 -8.66
N GLY A 102 10.33 -6.20 -9.68
CA GLY A 102 9.45 -5.04 -9.84
C GLY A 102 7.98 -5.41 -10.08
N THR A 103 7.73 -6.51 -10.81
CA THR A 103 6.38 -7.01 -11.09
C THR A 103 5.73 -7.59 -9.84
N VAL A 104 6.47 -8.39 -9.07
CA VAL A 104 6.01 -8.94 -7.77
C VAL A 104 5.73 -7.80 -6.79
N TYR A 105 6.62 -6.82 -6.68
CA TYR A 105 6.40 -5.63 -5.88
C TYR A 105 5.10 -4.91 -6.26
N GLY A 106 4.90 -4.63 -7.56
CA GLY A 106 3.71 -3.97 -8.06
C GLY A 106 2.44 -4.78 -7.78
N ALA A 107 2.51 -6.11 -7.88
CA ALA A 107 1.39 -7.00 -7.60
C ALA A 107 0.98 -6.95 -6.12
N VAL A 108 1.96 -6.98 -5.20
CA VAL A 108 1.71 -6.84 -3.76
C VAL A 108 1.13 -5.47 -3.43
N ALA A 109 1.68 -4.39 -4.01
CA ALA A 109 1.16 -3.03 -3.84
C ALA A 109 -0.31 -2.93 -4.29
N THR A 110 -0.62 -3.48 -5.47
CA THR A 110 -1.98 -3.51 -6.04
C THR A 110 -2.94 -4.32 -5.16
N TRP A 111 -2.49 -5.46 -4.65
CA TRP A 111 -3.27 -6.28 -3.73
C TRP A 111 -3.60 -5.55 -2.43
N MET A 112 -2.66 -4.74 -1.91
CA MET A 112 -2.90 -3.92 -0.73
C MET A 112 -3.93 -2.82 -0.95
N TYR A 113 -3.95 -2.20 -2.13
CA TYR A 113 -5.02 -1.26 -2.48
C TYR A 113 -6.39 -1.98 -2.55
N ALA A 114 -6.45 -3.17 -3.16
CA ALA A 114 -7.67 -3.96 -3.22
C ALA A 114 -8.15 -4.42 -1.83
N ARG A 115 -7.22 -4.80 -0.93
CA ARG A 115 -7.53 -5.15 0.46
C ARG A 115 -8.02 -3.94 1.25
N SER A 116 -7.43 -2.77 1.02
CA SER A 116 -7.87 -1.51 1.64
C SER A 116 -9.30 -1.18 1.21
N PHE A 117 -9.61 -1.30 -0.08
CA PHE A 117 -10.95 -1.11 -0.62
C PHE A 117 -11.99 -2.04 0.03
N ARG A 118 -11.70 -3.34 0.11
CA ARG A 118 -12.58 -4.32 0.78
C ARG A 118 -12.83 -3.98 2.25
N THR A 119 -11.78 -3.57 2.95
CA THR A 119 -11.87 -3.22 4.38
C THR A 119 -12.71 -1.95 4.58
N LEU A 120 -12.58 -0.95 3.70
CA LEU A 120 -13.32 0.31 3.78
C LEU A 120 -14.80 0.18 3.42
N ILE A 121 -15.18 -0.81 2.60
CA ILE A 121 -16.58 -1.08 2.22
C ILE A 121 -17.31 -1.95 3.24
N ASP A 122 -16.57 -2.71 4.05
CA ASP A 122 -17.14 -3.62 5.04
C ASP A 122 -18.20 -2.95 5.92
N GLY A 123 -19.35 -3.62 6.09
CA GLY A 123 -20.48 -3.12 6.87
C GLY A 123 -20.11 -2.78 8.32
N SER A 124 -19.17 -3.52 8.91
CA SER A 124 -18.66 -3.25 10.27
C SER A 124 -17.85 -1.94 10.37
N VAL A 125 -17.13 -1.58 9.31
CA VAL A 125 -16.41 -0.31 9.21
C VAL A 125 -17.40 0.81 8.89
N LYS A 126 -18.35 0.57 7.98
CA LYS A 126 -19.44 1.52 7.68
C LYS A 126 -20.27 1.88 8.91
N ALA A 127 -20.57 0.90 9.76
CA ALA A 127 -21.29 1.08 11.03
C ALA A 127 -20.46 1.84 12.07
N TYR A 128 -19.13 1.73 12.06
CA TYR A 128 -18.25 2.48 12.96
C TYR A 128 -18.21 3.99 12.66
N PHE A 129 -18.43 4.38 11.40
CA PHE A 129 -18.49 5.77 10.96
C PHE A 129 -19.90 6.39 11.05
N ARG A 130 -20.90 5.61 11.43
CA ARG A 130 -22.26 6.08 11.70
C ARG A 130 -22.41 6.46 13.17
#